data_AF-A0A538PJB6-F1
#
_entry.id   AF-A0A538PJB6-F1
#
_cell.length_a   1.000
_cell.length_b   1.000
_cell.length_c   1.000
_cell.angle_alpha   90.00
_cell.angle_beta   90.00
_cell.angle_gamma   90.00
#
_symmetry.space_group_name_H-M   'P 1'
#
loop_
_entity.id
_entity.type
_entity.pdbx_description
1 polymer ?
#
loop_
_entity_poly.entity_id
_entity_poly.type
_entity_poly.pdbx_seq_one_letter_code
_entity_poly.pdbx_strand_id
1 'polypeptide(L)'
;MNKQLLERAAELARRGESFVFAVVVRREPYSSSQQGDAAIITADGSYHGWLGGNCTRPQVLREAAQALVDGKPRLIALSPEPEAQVRAGVTPLPMTCHSGGTVDIFLEPVLAAPRLVVFGVSPVARAVAQLGKAMGYLVDVVDPDGDAAHAAALPGADRVFVDLAAAELRSGAPIASAVVASMGEHDEDAVAAALAMRPAYLGVVASRKRFAVLRQTLLDRGVSAHALDAIKSPAGLDLGGRQPEEVALSILAEIVQLKHARPADQPAPVTAVAAATAPTTAIDPVCHMTVTIATARHVGTWDGRTWYFCNPRCKDKFLADPGRYLEPPSAGAAR
;
A
#
# COMPACT_ATOMS: atom_id res chain seq x y z
N MET A 1 13.20 4.80 -28.59
CA MET A 1 12.04 4.58 -27.69
C MET A 1 10.77 4.51 -28.53
N ASN A 2 9.95 3.46 -28.36
CA ASN A 2 8.77 3.23 -29.19
C ASN A 2 7.65 4.24 -28.85
N LYS A 3 7.16 4.98 -29.85
CA LYS A 3 6.08 5.98 -29.71
C LYS A 3 4.82 5.39 -29.04
N GLN A 4 4.45 4.15 -29.38
CA GLN A 4 3.27 3.48 -28.80
C GLN A 4 3.40 3.27 -27.29
N LEU A 5 4.62 3.03 -26.80
CA LEU A 5 4.85 2.81 -25.38
C LEU A 5 4.69 4.12 -24.60
N LEU A 6 5.17 5.25 -25.15
CA LEU A 6 4.98 6.57 -24.55
C LEU A 6 3.51 6.98 -24.50
N GLU A 7 2.76 6.72 -25.58
CA GLU A 7 1.31 6.97 -25.63
C GLU A 7 0.57 6.14 -24.57
N ARG A 8 0.97 4.88 -24.36
CA ARG A 8 0.40 4.02 -23.33
C ARG A 8 0.71 4.52 -21.91
N ALA A 9 1.95 4.93 -21.64
CA ALA A 9 2.32 5.53 -20.35
C ALA A 9 1.48 6.78 -20.06
N ALA A 10 1.31 7.66 -21.05
CA ALA A 10 0.50 8.86 -20.90
C ALA A 10 -0.98 8.55 -20.67
N GLU A 11 -1.53 7.52 -21.32
CA GLU A 11 -2.90 7.05 -21.08
C GLU A 11 -3.09 6.56 -19.64
N LEU A 12 -2.22 5.68 -19.16
CA LEU A 12 -2.27 5.14 -17.80
C LEU A 12 -2.15 6.27 -16.75
N ALA A 13 -1.19 7.18 -16.95
CA ALA A 13 -1.00 8.33 -16.08
C ALA A 13 -2.25 9.23 -16.01
N ARG A 14 -2.89 9.52 -17.16
CA ARG A 14 -4.13 10.32 -17.19
C ARG A 14 -5.31 9.63 -16.50
N ARG A 15 -5.34 8.29 -16.52
CA ARG A 15 -6.35 7.49 -15.83
C ARG A 15 -6.07 7.32 -14.33
N GLY A 16 -4.94 7.84 -13.84
CA GLY A 16 -4.51 7.66 -12.45
C GLY A 16 -4.19 6.20 -12.13
N GLU A 17 -3.72 5.43 -13.12
CA GLU A 17 -3.32 4.03 -12.93
C GLU A 17 -1.81 3.95 -12.69
N SER A 18 -1.40 3.29 -11.61
CA SER A 18 0.01 3.06 -11.31
C SER A 18 0.61 2.00 -12.24
N PHE A 19 1.83 2.24 -12.71
CA PHE A 19 2.57 1.31 -13.56
C PHE A 19 4.08 1.46 -13.34
N VAL A 20 4.87 0.52 -13.82
CA VAL A 20 6.33 0.58 -13.83
C VAL A 20 6.80 0.79 -15.24
N PHE A 21 7.60 1.83 -15.44
CA PHE A 21 8.35 2.02 -16.67
C PHE A 21 9.72 1.34 -16.52
N ALA A 22 9.99 0.34 -17.35
CA ALA A 22 11.22 -0.42 -17.31
C ALA A 22 12.03 -0.22 -18.59
N VAL A 23 13.34 -0.10 -18.47
CA VAL A 23 14.26 0.11 -19.60
C VAL A 23 15.57 -0.65 -19.42
N VAL A 24 16.04 -1.28 -20.49
CA VAL A 24 17.37 -1.92 -20.55
C VAL A 24 18.42 -0.82 -20.63
N VAL A 25 19.22 -0.68 -19.57
CA VAL A 25 20.26 0.36 -19.47
C VAL A 25 21.64 -0.15 -19.84
N ARG A 26 21.89 -1.45 -19.70
CA ARG A 26 23.14 -2.11 -20.09
C ARG A 26 22.88 -3.57 -20.49
N ARG A 27 23.70 -4.09 -21.40
CA ARG A 27 23.69 -5.50 -21.80
C ARG A 27 25.09 -6.05 -21.95
N GLU A 28 25.24 -7.36 -21.73
CA GLU A 28 26.42 -8.15 -22.07
C GLU A 28 26.02 -9.28 -23.03
N PRO A 29 26.80 -9.52 -24.11
CA PRO A 29 26.54 -10.64 -25.00
C PRO A 29 26.59 -12.01 -24.29
N TYR A 30 25.83 -13.01 -24.75
CA TYR A 30 24.83 -12.95 -25.81
C TYR A 30 23.43 -12.71 -25.21
N SER A 31 22.85 -11.53 -25.44
CA SER A 31 21.48 -11.20 -25.07
C SER A 31 20.68 -10.76 -26.29
N SER A 32 19.39 -11.13 -26.33
CA SER A 32 18.44 -10.65 -27.36
C SER A 32 17.95 -9.24 -27.07
N SER A 33 18.02 -8.77 -25.82
CA SER A 33 17.69 -7.41 -25.44
C SER A 33 18.72 -6.44 -25.99
N GLN A 34 18.27 -5.26 -26.42
CA GLN A 34 19.12 -4.13 -26.81
C GLN A 34 19.04 -3.02 -25.77
N GLN A 35 20.11 -2.22 -25.70
CA GLN A 35 20.09 -1.02 -24.87
C GLN A 35 18.98 -0.08 -25.37
N GLY A 36 18.14 0.41 -24.45
CA GLY A 36 16.98 1.23 -24.76
C GLY A 36 15.70 0.45 -25.10
N ASP A 37 15.74 -0.88 -25.13
CA ASP A 37 14.52 -1.70 -25.07
C ASP A 37 13.74 -1.34 -23.79
N ALA A 38 12.43 -1.19 -23.91
CA ALA A 38 11.58 -0.69 -22.83
C ALA A 38 10.23 -1.42 -22.78
N ALA A 39 9.66 -1.49 -21.58
CA ALA A 39 8.33 -1.99 -21.34
C ALA A 39 7.61 -1.24 -20.22
N ILE A 40 6.28 -1.33 -20.22
CA ILE A 40 5.39 -0.90 -19.16
C ILE A 40 4.79 -2.13 -18.50
N ILE A 41 4.84 -2.18 -17.17
CA ILE A 41 4.25 -3.23 -16.36
C ILE A 41 3.20 -2.61 -15.46
N THR A 42 1.94 -3.01 -15.60
CA THR A 42 0.82 -2.52 -14.77
C THR A 42 0.63 -3.39 -13.53
N ALA A 43 -0.13 -2.91 -12.55
CA ALA A 43 -0.36 -3.61 -11.28
C ALA A 43 -1.03 -4.98 -11.42
N ASP A 44 -1.81 -5.21 -12.49
CA ASP A 44 -2.42 -6.49 -12.84
C ASP A 44 -1.43 -7.48 -13.52
N GLY A 45 -0.19 -7.06 -13.75
CA GLY A 45 0.85 -7.84 -14.42
C GLY A 45 0.81 -7.78 -15.95
N SER A 46 -0.05 -6.94 -16.55
CA SER A 46 0.00 -6.71 -18.00
C SER A 46 1.35 -6.10 -18.39
N TYR A 47 1.90 -6.59 -19.50
CA TYR A 47 3.26 -6.30 -19.96
C TYR A 47 3.22 -5.77 -21.39
N HIS A 48 3.55 -4.49 -21.56
CA HIS A 48 3.49 -3.80 -22.84
C HIS A 48 4.91 -3.40 -23.27
N GLY A 49 5.36 -3.84 -24.45
CA GLY A 49 6.72 -3.57 -24.93
C GLY A 49 7.64 -4.79 -24.78
N TRP A 50 8.95 -4.55 -24.73
CA TRP A 50 9.96 -5.60 -24.82
C TRP A 50 11.18 -5.25 -23.97
N LEU A 51 11.67 -6.21 -23.18
CA LEU A 51 12.96 -6.11 -22.44
C LEU A 51 13.83 -7.34 -22.68
N GLY A 52 13.58 -8.10 -23.76
CA GLY A 52 14.13 -9.42 -24.00
C GLY A 52 13.06 -10.51 -24.07
N GLY A 53 13.52 -11.74 -24.31
CA GLY A 53 12.66 -12.92 -24.39
C GLY A 53 12.05 -13.32 -23.05
N ASN A 54 11.41 -14.50 -23.02
CA ASN A 54 10.70 -15.00 -21.84
C ASN A 54 11.55 -15.14 -20.57
N CYS A 55 12.89 -15.15 -20.69
CA CYS A 55 13.81 -15.30 -19.57
C CYS A 55 13.83 -14.10 -18.61
N THR A 56 13.56 -12.88 -19.07
CA THR A 56 13.61 -11.69 -18.19
C THR A 56 12.29 -11.47 -17.45
N ARG A 57 11.17 -11.86 -18.06
CA ARG A 57 9.81 -11.52 -17.64
C ARG A 57 9.47 -11.89 -16.18
N PRO A 58 9.79 -13.09 -15.66
CA PRO A 58 9.42 -13.44 -14.28
C PRO A 58 10.07 -12.55 -13.22
N GLN A 59 11.35 -12.20 -13.41
CA GLN A 59 12.08 -11.33 -12.49
C GLN A 59 11.55 -9.90 -12.59
N VAL A 60 11.39 -9.37 -13.81
CA VAL A 60 10.84 -8.02 -14.03
C VAL A 60 9.45 -7.87 -13.42
N LEU A 61 8.55 -8.83 -13.61
CA LEU A 61 7.19 -8.75 -13.03
C LEU A 61 7.22 -8.72 -11.50
N ARG A 62 8.08 -9.53 -10.87
CA ARG A 62 8.21 -9.55 -9.41
C ARG A 62 8.73 -8.21 -8.88
N GLU A 63 9.81 -7.71 -9.48
CA GLU A 63 10.44 -6.46 -9.06
C GLU A 63 9.55 -5.24 -9.35
N ALA A 64 8.81 -5.27 -10.46
CA ALA A 64 7.82 -4.25 -10.77
C ALA A 64 6.67 -4.24 -9.75
N ALA A 65 6.16 -5.41 -9.38
CA ALA A 65 5.12 -5.52 -8.35
C ALA A 65 5.60 -4.93 -7.01
N GLN A 66 6.83 -5.23 -6.60
CA GLN A 66 7.39 -4.65 -5.38
C GLN A 66 7.60 -3.12 -5.52
N ALA A 67 7.97 -2.62 -6.70
CA ALA A 67 8.13 -1.18 -6.97
C ALA A 67 6.83 -0.40 -6.89
N LEU A 68 5.72 -1.01 -7.28
CA LEU A 68 4.40 -0.41 -7.11
C LEU A 68 3.98 -0.37 -5.64
N VAL A 69 4.45 -1.31 -4.81
CA VAL A 69 4.13 -1.36 -3.38
C VAL A 69 4.92 -0.33 -2.59
N ASP A 70 6.24 -0.27 -2.78
CA ASP A 70 7.11 0.61 -1.98
C ASP A 70 7.40 1.97 -2.63
N GLY A 71 7.04 2.15 -3.90
CA GLY A 71 7.27 3.37 -4.67
C GLY A 71 8.74 3.66 -4.96
N LYS A 72 9.63 2.66 -4.84
CA LYS A 72 11.07 2.85 -5.01
C LYS A 72 11.56 2.39 -6.39
N PRO A 73 12.42 3.17 -7.07
CA PRO A 73 13.10 2.71 -8.26
C PRO A 73 14.02 1.52 -7.97
N ARG A 74 14.22 0.66 -8.95
CA ARG A 74 15.11 -0.50 -8.86
C ARG A 74 16.04 -0.55 -10.07
N LEU A 75 17.29 -0.91 -9.85
CA LEU A 75 18.20 -1.30 -10.90
C LEU A 75 18.57 -2.77 -10.67
N ILE A 76 18.16 -3.64 -11.59
CA ILE A 76 18.37 -5.09 -11.46
C ILE A 76 19.32 -5.59 -12.54
N ALA A 77 20.16 -6.57 -12.20
CA ALA A 77 21.02 -7.26 -13.15
C ALA A 77 20.56 -8.71 -13.29
N LEU A 78 20.01 -9.05 -14.45
CA LEU A 78 19.55 -10.40 -14.75
C LEU A 78 20.69 -11.18 -15.40
N SER A 79 21.16 -12.23 -14.74
CA SER A 79 22.30 -13.02 -15.20
C SER A 79 22.15 -14.51 -14.83
N PRO A 80 22.73 -15.44 -15.62
CA PRO A 80 22.93 -16.82 -15.21
C PRO A 80 23.87 -16.95 -13.98
N GLU A 81 24.75 -15.97 -13.78
CA GLU A 81 25.71 -15.91 -12.66
C GLU A 81 25.52 -14.63 -11.84
N PRO A 82 24.45 -14.52 -11.01
CA PRO A 82 24.14 -13.29 -10.28
C PRO A 82 25.26 -12.84 -9.34
N GLU A 83 25.99 -13.78 -8.75
CA GLU A 83 27.08 -13.48 -7.81
C GLU A 83 28.25 -12.75 -8.47
N ALA A 84 28.45 -12.95 -9.78
CA ALA A 84 29.44 -12.21 -10.56
C ALA A 84 29.00 -10.77 -10.89
N GLN A 85 27.74 -10.42 -10.62
CA GLN A 85 27.13 -9.13 -11.00
C GLN A 85 26.94 -8.16 -9.83
N VAL A 86 27.48 -8.49 -8.65
CA VAL A 86 27.38 -7.67 -7.44
C VAL A 86 28.03 -6.32 -7.65
N ARG A 87 27.20 -5.27 -7.65
CA ARG A 87 27.60 -3.87 -7.84
C ARG A 87 26.77 -2.97 -6.93
N ALA A 88 27.35 -1.86 -6.50
CA ALA A 88 26.64 -0.90 -5.64
C ALA A 88 25.38 -0.37 -6.34
N GLY A 89 24.23 -0.41 -5.65
CA GLY A 89 22.95 0.06 -6.18
C GLY A 89 22.31 -0.83 -7.24
N VAL A 90 22.86 -2.03 -7.49
CA VAL A 90 22.31 -3.00 -8.43
C VAL A 90 21.92 -4.27 -7.69
N THR A 91 20.71 -4.76 -7.90
CA THR A 91 20.25 -6.04 -7.36
C THR A 91 20.52 -7.14 -8.37
N PRO A 92 21.50 -8.03 -8.15
CA PRO A 92 21.73 -9.17 -9.02
C PRO A 92 20.64 -10.23 -8.82
N LEU A 93 20.05 -10.72 -9.91
CA LEU A 93 18.96 -11.70 -9.89
C LEU A 93 19.20 -12.81 -10.92
N PRO A 94 18.81 -14.06 -10.60
CA PRO A 94 19.00 -15.19 -11.50
C PRO A 94 18.09 -15.12 -12.72
N MET A 95 18.66 -15.45 -13.87
CA MET A 95 17.95 -15.59 -15.13
C MET A 95 18.24 -16.95 -15.77
N THR A 96 17.18 -17.66 -16.18
CA THR A 96 17.29 -18.99 -16.83
C THR A 96 17.58 -18.90 -18.33
N CYS A 97 18.35 -17.90 -18.76
CA CYS A 97 18.64 -17.69 -20.17
C CYS A 97 19.72 -18.67 -20.65
N HIS A 98 19.44 -19.40 -21.73
CA HIS A 98 20.39 -20.35 -22.31
C HIS A 98 21.53 -19.67 -23.08
N SER A 99 21.37 -18.38 -23.45
CA SER A 99 22.37 -17.65 -24.23
C SER A 99 23.53 -17.07 -23.42
N GLY A 100 23.48 -17.18 -22.08
CA GLY A 100 24.60 -16.75 -21.22
C GLY A 100 24.73 -15.25 -20.97
N GLY A 101 23.93 -14.40 -21.63
CA GLY A 101 24.05 -12.95 -21.51
C GLY A 101 23.51 -12.37 -20.21
N THR A 102 24.05 -11.22 -19.82
CA THR A 102 23.58 -10.40 -18.68
C THR A 102 22.85 -9.17 -19.19
N VAL A 103 21.79 -8.74 -18.48
CA VAL A 103 21.03 -7.53 -18.82
C VAL A 103 20.73 -6.72 -17.56
N ASP A 104 21.05 -5.43 -17.59
CA ASP A 104 20.67 -4.49 -16.54
C ASP A 104 19.40 -3.76 -16.94
N ILE A 105 18.41 -3.78 -16.04
CA ILE A 105 17.10 -3.18 -16.26
C ILE A 105 16.84 -2.19 -15.13
N PHE A 106 16.58 -0.94 -15.50
CA PHE A 106 16.09 0.08 -14.57
C PHE A 106 14.56 0.08 -14.57
N LEU A 107 13.95 0.02 -13.39
CA LEU A 107 12.51 -0.01 -13.16
C LEU A 107 12.13 1.24 -12.34
N GLU A 108 11.34 2.11 -12.96
CA GLU A 108 10.81 3.34 -12.35
C GLU A 108 9.31 3.17 -12.08
N PRO A 109 8.85 3.12 -10.82
CA PRO A 109 7.43 3.12 -10.51
C PRO A 109 6.83 4.51 -10.74
N VAL A 110 5.82 4.57 -11.60
CA VAL A 110 4.96 5.73 -11.80
C VAL A 110 3.67 5.49 -11.02
N LEU A 111 3.55 6.12 -9.86
CA LEU A 111 2.39 5.95 -8.98
C LEU A 111 1.28 6.94 -9.31
N ALA A 112 0.04 6.49 -9.16
CA ALA A 112 -1.13 7.33 -9.18
C ALA A 112 -1.00 8.49 -8.17
N ALA A 113 -1.53 9.66 -8.54
CA ALA A 113 -1.60 10.79 -7.62
C ALA A 113 -2.39 10.39 -6.36
N PRO A 114 -1.85 10.61 -5.15
CA PRO A 114 -2.56 10.30 -3.92
C PRO A 114 -3.82 11.18 -3.82
N ARG A 115 -4.91 10.59 -3.32
CA ARG A 115 -6.16 11.33 -3.12
C ARG A 115 -6.17 12.04 -1.76
N LEU A 116 -6.57 13.31 -1.78
CA LEU A 116 -6.84 14.14 -0.60
C LEU A 116 -8.32 14.50 -0.60
N VAL A 117 -9.06 14.04 0.40
CA VAL A 117 -10.48 14.36 0.56
C VAL A 117 -10.64 15.48 1.58
N VAL A 118 -11.29 16.57 1.21
CA VAL A 118 -11.53 17.73 2.08
C VAL A 118 -13.02 17.89 2.31
N PHE A 119 -13.46 17.80 3.57
CA PHE A 119 -14.84 18.02 3.96
C PHE A 119 -15.07 19.47 4.40
N GLY A 120 -16.06 20.11 3.79
CA GLY A 120 -16.42 21.51 4.00
C GLY A 120 -15.72 22.48 3.06
N VAL A 121 -16.15 23.74 3.13
CA VAL A 121 -15.73 24.83 2.23
C VAL A 121 -15.27 26.08 2.96
N SER A 122 -14.86 25.91 4.22
CA SER A 122 -14.26 26.97 5.03
C SER A 122 -13.01 27.56 4.38
N PRO A 123 -12.54 28.74 4.82
CA PRO A 123 -11.27 29.28 4.33
C PRO A 123 -10.10 28.30 4.45
N VAL A 124 -10.03 27.53 5.55
CA VAL A 124 -9.01 26.49 5.73
C VAL A 124 -9.19 25.36 4.72
N ALA A 125 -10.42 24.88 4.52
CA ALA A 125 -10.71 23.83 3.54
C ALA A 125 -10.28 24.23 2.11
N ARG A 126 -10.59 25.48 1.71
CA ARG A 126 -10.19 26.04 0.41
C ARG A 126 -8.68 26.13 0.28
N ALA A 127 -7.98 26.59 1.32
CA ALA A 127 -6.52 26.66 1.32
C ALA A 127 -5.87 25.26 1.24
N VAL A 128 -6.42 24.27 1.95
CA VAL A 128 -5.96 22.86 1.88
C VAL A 128 -6.16 22.30 0.47
N ALA A 129 -7.32 22.55 -0.16
CA ALA A 129 -7.59 22.10 -1.53
C ALA A 129 -6.61 22.71 -2.54
N GLN A 130 -6.37 24.02 -2.48
CA GLN A 130 -5.44 24.70 -3.39
C GLN A 130 -3.99 24.21 -3.24
N LEU A 131 -3.49 24.17 -2.00
CA LEU A 131 -2.13 23.70 -1.74
C LEU A 131 -1.98 22.21 -2.04
N GLY A 132 -2.97 21.39 -1.70
CA GLY A 132 -3.00 19.97 -2.06
C GLY A 132 -2.91 19.77 -3.56
N LYS A 133 -3.66 20.54 -4.35
CA LYS A 133 -3.59 20.49 -5.81
C LYS A 133 -2.21 20.87 -6.34
N ALA A 134 -1.63 21.95 -5.81
CA ALA A 134 -0.29 22.40 -6.18
C ALA A 134 0.80 21.37 -5.84
N MET A 135 0.59 20.55 -4.80
CA MET A 135 1.47 19.46 -4.41
C MET A 135 1.24 18.15 -5.18
N GLY A 136 0.31 18.14 -6.15
CA GLY A 136 0.05 16.99 -7.01
C GLY A 136 -0.91 15.94 -6.43
N TYR A 137 -1.70 16.28 -5.40
CA TYR A 137 -2.80 15.43 -4.96
C TYR A 137 -3.97 15.52 -5.94
N LEU A 138 -4.73 14.43 -6.07
CA LEU A 138 -6.08 14.47 -6.62
C LEU A 138 -7.04 14.90 -5.51
N VAL A 139 -7.62 16.09 -5.63
CA VAL A 139 -8.38 16.70 -4.53
C VAL A 139 -9.88 16.52 -4.74
N ASP A 140 -10.50 15.75 -3.84
CA ASP A 140 -11.94 15.61 -3.75
C ASP A 140 -12.45 16.57 -2.65
N VAL A 141 -13.40 17.46 -2.96
CA VAL A 141 -14.07 18.30 -1.95
C VAL A 141 -15.49 17.81 -1.72
N VAL A 142 -15.91 17.74 -0.47
CA VAL A 142 -17.26 17.31 -0.08
C VAL A 142 -17.94 18.42 0.69
N ASP A 143 -19.06 18.92 0.18
CA ASP A 143 -19.84 19.99 0.79
C ASP A 143 -21.34 19.66 0.70
N PRO A 144 -21.95 19.13 1.78
CA PRO A 144 -23.36 18.71 1.77
C PRO A 144 -24.36 19.81 1.43
N ASP A 145 -23.99 21.06 1.73
CA ASP A 145 -24.81 22.24 1.48
C ASP A 145 -24.50 22.88 0.11
N GLY A 146 -23.57 22.30 -0.64
CA GLY A 146 -23.10 22.80 -1.92
C GLY A 146 -24.08 22.57 -3.06
N ASP A 147 -23.94 23.38 -4.12
CA ASP A 147 -24.63 23.19 -5.39
C ASP A 147 -23.63 23.15 -6.57
N ALA A 148 -24.15 22.98 -7.79
CA ALA A 148 -23.31 22.91 -9.00
C ALA A 148 -22.51 24.20 -9.26
N ALA A 149 -23.03 25.37 -8.85
CA ALA A 149 -22.32 26.64 -8.98
C ALA A 149 -21.19 26.74 -7.94
N HIS A 150 -21.41 26.22 -6.73
CA HIS A 150 -20.41 26.09 -5.67
C HIS A 150 -19.27 25.18 -6.09
N ALA A 151 -19.57 24.05 -6.74
CA ALA A 151 -18.59 23.10 -7.25
C ALA A 151 -17.63 23.72 -8.28
N ALA A 152 -18.15 24.55 -9.19
CA ALA A 152 -17.33 25.24 -10.19
C ALA A 152 -16.44 26.35 -9.59
N ALA A 153 -16.74 26.80 -8.37
CA ALA A 153 -16.09 27.93 -7.72
C ALA A 153 -15.03 27.52 -6.67
N LEU A 154 -14.76 26.23 -6.47
CA LEU A 154 -13.77 25.74 -5.50
C LEU A 154 -12.39 25.58 -6.15
N PRO A 155 -11.46 26.53 -5.98
CA PRO A 155 -10.18 26.48 -6.66
C PRO A 155 -9.35 25.33 -6.08
N GLY A 156 -8.76 24.50 -6.95
CA GLY A 156 -7.95 23.35 -6.55
C GLY A 156 -8.73 22.04 -6.38
N ALA A 157 -10.06 22.04 -6.42
CA ALA A 157 -10.83 20.80 -6.42
C ALA A 157 -10.77 20.14 -7.81
N ASP A 158 -10.48 18.84 -7.86
CA ASP A 158 -10.61 18.01 -9.06
C ASP A 158 -12.03 17.48 -9.21
N ARG A 159 -12.67 17.15 -8.07
CA ARG A 159 -14.04 16.64 -7.99
C ARG A 159 -14.73 17.26 -6.79
N VAL A 160 -16.03 17.49 -6.92
CA VAL A 160 -16.86 18.04 -5.84
C VAL A 160 -18.07 17.14 -5.64
N PHE A 161 -18.39 16.87 -4.37
CA PHE A 161 -19.50 16.03 -3.95
C PHE A 161 -20.40 16.80 -3.01
N VAL A 162 -21.70 16.63 -3.18
CA VAL A 162 -22.73 17.20 -2.29
C VAL A 162 -23.39 16.14 -1.40
N ASP A 163 -22.97 14.88 -1.54
CA ASP A 163 -23.45 13.76 -0.76
C ASP A 163 -22.27 13.05 -0.09
N LEU A 164 -22.28 13.02 1.25
CA LEU A 164 -21.30 12.32 2.08
C LEU A 164 -21.34 10.80 1.86
N ALA A 165 -22.46 10.26 1.39
CA ALA A 165 -22.66 8.84 1.14
C ALA A 165 -22.29 8.41 -0.29
N ALA A 166 -21.96 9.34 -1.19
CA ALA A 166 -21.66 9.08 -2.60
C ALA A 166 -20.69 7.90 -2.77
N ALA A 167 -21.07 6.92 -3.58
CA ALA A 167 -20.29 5.71 -3.77
C ALA A 167 -18.94 6.01 -4.45
N GLU A 168 -18.93 7.02 -5.32
CA GLU A 168 -17.80 7.54 -6.06
C GLU A 168 -16.74 8.20 -5.17
N LEU A 169 -17.11 8.59 -3.95
CA LEU A 169 -16.17 9.06 -2.95
C LEU A 169 -15.27 7.90 -2.49
N ARG A 170 -15.82 6.68 -2.41
CA ARG A 170 -15.12 5.46 -1.96
C ARG A 170 -14.51 4.62 -3.09
N SER A 171 -14.83 4.90 -4.35
CA SER A 171 -14.26 4.19 -5.50
C SER A 171 -12.99 4.87 -6.03
N GLY A 172 -12.19 4.14 -6.81
CA GLY A 172 -10.98 4.64 -7.46
C GLY A 172 -9.70 4.42 -6.66
N ALA A 173 -8.72 5.31 -6.85
CA ALA A 173 -7.41 5.21 -6.20
C ALA A 173 -7.55 5.25 -4.65
N PRO A 174 -6.63 4.62 -3.89
CA PRO A 174 -6.63 4.67 -2.44
C PRO A 174 -6.61 6.10 -1.91
N ILE A 175 -7.40 6.37 -0.88
CA ILE A 175 -7.47 7.68 -0.25
C ILE A 175 -6.30 7.80 0.72
N ALA A 176 -5.34 8.65 0.39
CA ALA A 176 -4.16 8.83 1.20
C ALA A 176 -4.46 9.64 2.45
N SER A 177 -5.32 10.66 2.34
CA SER A 177 -5.58 11.59 3.45
C SER A 177 -6.97 12.19 3.37
N ALA A 178 -7.55 12.48 4.54
CA ALA A 178 -8.80 13.20 4.67
C ALA A 178 -8.67 14.33 5.70
N VAL A 179 -9.32 15.47 5.42
CA VAL A 179 -9.33 16.65 6.29
C VAL A 179 -10.76 17.11 6.47
N VAL A 180 -11.24 17.17 7.72
CA VAL A 180 -12.55 17.73 8.07
C VAL A 180 -12.36 19.17 8.52
N ALA A 181 -12.86 20.11 7.72
CA ALA A 181 -12.72 21.55 7.92
C ALA A 181 -14.04 22.27 7.59
N SER A 182 -15.17 21.77 8.09
CA SER A 182 -16.50 22.34 7.86
C SER A 182 -16.92 23.42 8.86
N MET A 183 -16.05 23.79 9.81
CA MET A 183 -16.32 24.75 10.89
C MET A 183 -17.43 24.33 11.87
N GLY A 184 -17.76 23.03 11.96
CA GLY A 184 -18.76 22.52 12.89
C GLY A 184 -20.08 22.12 12.24
N GLU A 185 -20.28 22.46 10.96
CA GLU A 185 -21.42 21.98 10.18
C GLU A 185 -21.16 20.54 9.73
N HIS A 186 -22.08 19.63 10.05
CA HIS A 186 -22.00 18.20 9.67
C HIS A 186 -20.69 17.48 10.11
N ASP A 187 -19.98 17.98 11.13
CA ASP A 187 -18.68 17.46 11.59
C ASP A 187 -18.79 15.95 11.94
N GLU A 188 -19.88 15.51 12.58
CA GLU A 188 -20.10 14.10 12.94
C GLU A 188 -20.20 13.20 11.70
N ASP A 189 -21.01 13.58 10.73
CA ASP A 189 -21.27 12.77 9.54
C ASP A 189 -20.06 12.80 8.59
N ALA A 190 -19.36 13.93 8.50
CA ALA A 190 -18.10 14.07 7.78
C ALA A 190 -17.01 13.15 8.37
N VAL A 191 -16.84 13.12 9.70
CA VAL A 191 -15.88 12.22 10.34
C VAL A 191 -16.27 10.76 10.15
N ALA A 192 -17.55 10.40 10.25
CA ALA A 192 -18.02 9.03 10.01
C ALA A 192 -17.74 8.59 8.55
N ALA A 193 -18.04 9.45 7.57
CA ALA A 193 -17.73 9.22 6.17
C ALA A 193 -16.21 9.08 5.94
N ALA A 194 -15.42 9.96 6.56
CA ALA A 194 -13.96 9.90 6.51
C ALA A 194 -13.39 8.59 7.06
N LEU A 195 -13.87 8.12 8.22
CA LEU A 195 -13.44 6.85 8.81
C LEU A 195 -13.78 5.64 7.94
N ALA A 196 -14.94 5.65 7.28
CA ALA A 196 -15.34 4.58 6.36
C ALA A 196 -14.37 4.42 5.17
N MET A 197 -13.66 5.49 4.80
CA MET A 197 -12.66 5.49 3.74
C MET A 197 -11.29 4.95 4.17
N ARG A 198 -11.05 4.80 5.48
CA ARG A 198 -9.78 4.31 6.07
C ARG A 198 -8.54 5.05 5.52
N PRO A 199 -8.50 6.39 5.56
CA PRO A 199 -7.35 7.14 5.07
C PRO A 199 -6.12 6.88 5.97
N ALA A 200 -4.92 7.03 5.39
CA ALA A 200 -3.68 6.94 6.19
C ALA A 200 -3.53 8.13 7.16
N TYR A 201 -4.22 9.24 6.90
CA TYR A 201 -4.33 10.39 7.78
C TYR A 201 -5.76 10.92 7.80
N LEU A 202 -6.31 11.17 8.99
CA LEU A 202 -7.57 11.89 9.19
C LEU A 202 -7.35 13.04 10.16
N GLY A 203 -7.37 14.27 9.64
CA GLY A 203 -7.27 15.49 10.43
C GLY A 203 -8.63 16.17 10.61
N VAL A 204 -8.95 16.62 11.82
CA VAL A 204 -10.13 17.45 12.10
C VAL A 204 -9.69 18.84 12.55
N VAL A 205 -10.04 19.85 11.76
CA VAL A 205 -9.79 21.27 12.03
C VAL A 205 -10.78 21.75 13.08
N ALA A 206 -10.44 21.44 14.33
CA ALA A 206 -11.21 21.79 15.52
C ALA A 206 -10.24 22.10 16.68
N SER A 207 -10.69 22.93 17.62
CA SER A 207 -9.97 23.08 18.89
C SER A 207 -10.06 21.80 19.71
N ARG A 208 -9.12 21.58 20.63
CA ARG A 208 -9.14 20.41 21.55
C ARG A 208 -10.48 20.26 22.27
N LYS A 209 -11.06 21.39 22.70
CA LYS A 209 -12.37 21.42 23.37
C LYS A 209 -13.51 21.01 22.43
N ARG A 210 -13.56 21.55 21.20
CA ARG A 210 -14.61 21.20 20.23
C ARG A 210 -14.49 19.74 19.80
N PHE A 211 -13.27 19.26 19.56
CA PHE A 211 -13.05 17.87 19.21
C PHE A 211 -13.42 16.90 20.35
N ALA A 212 -13.18 17.24 21.62
CA ALA A 212 -13.60 16.40 22.73
C ALA A 212 -15.13 16.19 22.78
N VAL A 213 -15.91 17.23 22.47
CA VAL A 213 -17.38 17.13 22.37
C VAL A 213 -17.77 16.25 21.19
N LEU A 214 -17.23 16.54 19.99
CA LEU A 214 -17.47 15.75 18.78
C LEU A 214 -17.14 14.27 18.99
N ARG A 215 -15.99 13.99 19.64
CA ARG A 215 -15.55 12.64 19.96
C ARG A 215 -16.56 11.92 20.85
N GLN A 216 -17.09 12.57 21.87
CA GLN A 216 -18.10 11.95 22.75
C GLN A 216 -19.38 11.61 21.97
N THR A 217 -19.88 12.53 21.14
CA THR A 217 -21.03 12.28 20.26
C THR A 217 -20.80 11.08 19.34
N LEU A 218 -19.60 10.94 18.77
CA LEU A 218 -19.27 9.81 17.89
C LEU A 218 -19.16 8.49 18.66
N LEU A 219 -18.63 8.50 19.88
CA LEU A 219 -18.63 7.32 20.75
C LEU A 219 -20.07 6.87 21.07
N ASP A 220 -20.95 7.80 21.40
CA ASP A 220 -22.36 7.53 21.70
C ASP A 220 -23.10 6.98 20.47
N ARG A 221 -22.68 7.36 19.26
CA ARG A 221 -23.15 6.79 17.97
C ARG A 221 -22.53 5.42 17.63
N GLY A 222 -21.68 4.87 18.49
CA GLY A 222 -21.08 3.54 18.32
C GLY A 222 -19.78 3.52 17.50
N VAL A 223 -19.17 4.67 17.21
CA VAL A 223 -17.84 4.69 16.58
C VAL A 223 -16.81 4.22 17.61
N SER A 224 -15.95 3.28 17.24
CA SER A 224 -14.95 2.73 18.17
C SER A 224 -13.96 3.79 18.66
N ALA A 225 -13.60 3.76 19.95
CA ALA A 225 -12.59 4.64 20.54
C ALA A 225 -11.25 4.56 19.79
N HIS A 226 -10.84 3.37 19.38
CA HIS A 226 -9.63 3.11 18.61
C HIS A 226 -9.60 3.89 17.28
N ALA A 227 -10.70 3.90 16.52
CA ALA A 227 -10.80 4.65 15.28
C ALA A 227 -10.70 6.16 15.54
N LEU A 228 -11.30 6.64 16.63
CA LEU A 228 -11.27 8.05 17.01
C LEU A 228 -9.89 8.48 17.56
N ASP A 229 -9.11 7.57 18.16
CA ASP A 229 -7.75 7.84 18.65
C ASP A 229 -6.75 8.04 17.50
N ALA A 230 -7.03 7.47 16.33
CA ALA A 230 -6.24 7.69 15.12
C ALA A 230 -6.52 9.06 14.46
N ILE A 231 -7.55 9.79 14.90
CA ILE A 231 -7.87 11.12 14.38
C ILE A 231 -6.94 12.15 14.98
N LYS A 232 -6.34 12.95 14.11
CA LYS A 232 -5.55 14.11 14.52
C LYS A 232 -6.43 15.33 14.73
N SER A 233 -6.49 15.84 15.96
CA SER A 233 -7.12 17.12 16.27
C SER A 233 -6.42 17.87 17.41
N PRO A 234 -6.06 19.16 17.25
CA PRO A 234 -6.15 19.96 16.03
C PRO A 234 -5.33 19.34 14.88
N ALA A 235 -5.86 19.42 13.66
CA ALA A 235 -5.18 18.93 12.47
C ALA A 235 -3.89 19.73 12.20
N GLY A 236 -2.85 19.05 11.72
CA GLY A 236 -1.57 19.66 11.35
C GLY A 236 -0.56 19.76 12.47
N LEU A 237 0.67 20.10 12.07
CA LEU A 237 1.77 20.41 12.99
C LEU A 237 1.52 21.73 13.72
N ASP A 238 2.04 21.86 14.95
CA ASP A 238 2.01 23.12 15.67
C ASP A 238 3.12 24.05 15.17
N LEU A 239 2.80 24.83 14.13
CA LEU A 239 3.70 25.83 13.54
C LEU A 239 3.43 27.26 14.07
N GLY A 240 2.48 27.42 14.99
CA GLY A 240 2.06 28.73 15.53
C GLY A 240 1.20 29.60 14.61
N GLY A 241 0.98 29.18 13.37
CA GLY A 241 0.19 29.91 12.36
C GLY A 241 -1.31 29.96 12.68
N ARG A 242 -1.98 31.00 12.19
CA ARG A 242 -3.42 31.24 12.39
C ARG A 242 -4.17 31.59 11.12
N GLN A 243 -3.46 32.02 10.07
CA GLN A 243 -4.10 32.28 8.79
C GLN A 243 -4.50 30.97 8.13
N PRO A 244 -5.59 30.93 7.32
CA PRO A 244 -6.04 29.71 6.67
C PRO A 244 -4.95 28.98 5.87
N GLU A 245 -4.08 29.73 5.19
CA GLU A 245 -2.96 29.21 4.40
C GLU A 245 -1.87 28.60 5.28
N GLU A 246 -1.61 29.19 6.46
CA GLU A 246 -0.64 28.66 7.42
C GLU A 246 -1.15 27.38 8.08
N VAL A 247 -2.45 27.32 8.40
CA VAL A 247 -3.11 26.12 8.91
C VAL A 247 -3.11 25.02 7.84
N ALA A 248 -3.42 25.37 6.59
CA ALA A 248 -3.36 24.41 5.49
C ALA A 248 -1.94 23.87 5.26
N LEU A 249 -0.93 24.73 5.32
CA LEU A 249 0.48 24.34 5.28
C LEU A 249 0.82 23.38 6.42
N SER A 250 0.38 23.65 7.65
CA SER A 250 0.69 22.78 8.79
C SER A 250 0.05 21.40 8.68
N ILE A 251 -1.16 21.31 8.13
CA ILE A 251 -1.86 20.06 7.81
C ILE A 251 -1.10 19.27 6.74
N LEU A 252 -0.76 19.92 5.63
CA LEU A 252 -0.05 19.26 4.53
C LEU A 252 1.38 18.87 4.93
N ALA A 253 2.05 19.65 5.77
CA ALA A 253 3.35 19.29 6.34
C ALA A 253 3.27 18.02 7.20
N GLU A 254 2.21 17.86 8.00
CA GLU A 254 1.97 16.64 8.79
C GLU A 254 1.72 15.42 7.89
N ILE A 255 0.89 15.58 6.84
CA ILE A 255 0.64 14.53 5.84
C ILE A 255 1.94 14.08 5.18
N VAL A 256 2.80 15.03 4.76
CA VAL A 256 4.10 14.73 4.17
C VAL A 256 5.03 14.04 5.17
N GLN A 257 5.06 14.50 6.42
CA GLN A 257 5.86 13.86 7.48
C GLN A 257 5.46 12.40 7.66
N LEU A 258 4.16 12.09 7.74
CA LEU A 258 3.66 10.72 7.88
C LEU A 258 3.97 9.85 6.66
N LYS A 259 3.83 10.41 5.46
CA LYS A 259 4.16 9.71 4.20
C LYS A 259 5.63 9.26 4.15
N HIS A 260 6.53 10.06 4.72
CA HIS A 260 7.97 9.78 4.71
C HIS A 260 8.49 9.17 6.03
N ALA A 261 7.63 8.97 7.03
CA ALA A 261 8.00 8.33 8.28
C ALA A 261 8.53 6.92 7.98
N ARG A 262 9.78 6.66 8.38
CA ARG A 262 10.39 5.32 8.26
C ARG A 262 9.58 4.33 9.11
N PRO A 263 9.52 3.03 8.75
CA PRO A 263 8.87 2.01 9.58
C PRO A 263 9.38 1.96 11.03
N ALA A 264 10.61 2.43 11.28
CA ALA A 264 11.19 2.55 12.62
C ALA A 264 10.74 3.79 13.43
N ASP A 265 10.17 4.80 12.75
CA ASP A 265 9.59 6.04 13.33
C ASP A 265 8.05 6.00 13.33
N GLN A 266 7.43 4.94 12.80
CA GLN A 266 6.00 4.71 12.94
C GLN A 266 5.74 4.13 14.33
N PRO A 267 4.84 4.71 15.16
CA PRO A 267 4.22 3.93 16.21
C PRO A 267 3.67 2.66 15.55
N ALA A 268 3.91 1.49 16.17
CA ALA A 268 3.49 0.21 15.63
C ALA A 268 2.07 0.33 15.06
N PRO A 269 1.82 -0.14 13.82
CA PRO A 269 0.51 -0.02 13.23
C PRO A 269 -0.50 -0.55 14.22
N VAL A 270 -1.51 0.28 14.50
CA VAL A 270 -2.71 -0.14 15.18
C VAL A 270 -3.33 -1.24 14.32
N THR A 271 -2.93 -2.46 14.65
CA THR A 271 -3.58 -3.66 14.20
C THR A 271 -4.96 -3.59 14.83
N ALA A 272 -5.95 -3.20 14.02
CA ALA A 272 -7.21 -3.92 14.12
C ALA A 272 -6.81 -5.39 14.19
N VAL A 273 -7.23 -6.08 15.25
CA VAL A 273 -7.02 -7.52 15.40
C VAL A 273 -7.43 -8.13 14.07
N ALA A 274 -6.43 -8.44 13.25
CA ALA A 274 -6.59 -9.37 12.18
C ALA A 274 -7.01 -10.60 12.96
N ALA A 275 -8.29 -10.95 12.87
CA ALA A 275 -8.72 -12.28 13.23
C ALA A 275 -7.74 -13.18 12.49
N ALA A 276 -6.82 -13.76 13.27
CA ALA A 276 -5.76 -14.60 12.75
C ALA A 276 -6.47 -15.61 11.89
N THR A 277 -6.32 -15.48 10.56
CA THR A 277 -6.99 -16.40 9.66
C THR A 277 -6.38 -17.74 10.00
N ALA A 278 -7.20 -18.64 10.55
CA ALA A 278 -6.73 -19.93 10.99
C ALA A 278 -5.94 -20.57 9.83
N PRO A 279 -4.77 -21.18 10.10
CA PRO A 279 -3.96 -21.77 9.04
C PRO A 279 -4.82 -22.74 8.23
N THR A 280 -4.76 -22.64 6.90
CA THR A 280 -5.49 -23.53 5.99
C THR A 280 -4.73 -24.84 5.73
N THR A 281 -3.45 -24.87 6.08
CA THR A 281 -2.56 -26.03 5.98
C THR A 281 -1.75 -26.22 7.28
N ALA A 282 -1.40 -27.46 7.59
CA ALA A 282 -0.53 -27.85 8.69
C ALA A 282 0.58 -28.78 8.19
N ILE A 283 1.71 -28.83 8.88
CA ILE A 283 2.81 -29.75 8.57
C ILE A 283 2.67 -30.96 9.51
N ASP A 284 2.67 -32.17 8.94
CA ASP A 284 2.72 -33.42 9.72
C ASP A 284 4.08 -33.48 10.46
N PRO A 285 4.10 -33.53 11.81
CA PRO A 285 5.34 -33.47 12.58
C PRO A 285 6.22 -34.73 12.45
N VAL A 286 5.69 -35.84 11.93
CA VAL A 286 6.42 -37.10 11.78
C VAL A 286 7.16 -37.19 10.45
N CYS A 287 6.56 -36.65 9.38
CA CYS A 287 7.10 -36.80 8.02
C CYS A 287 7.30 -35.49 7.26
N HIS A 288 6.93 -34.35 7.85
CA HIS A 288 7.01 -33.00 7.29
C HIS A 288 6.19 -32.75 6.01
N MET A 289 5.22 -33.62 5.71
CA MET A 289 4.30 -33.38 4.60
C MET A 289 3.25 -32.31 4.96
N THR A 290 2.94 -31.44 4.00
CA THR A 290 1.85 -30.44 4.13
C THR A 290 0.49 -31.12 4.00
N VAL A 291 -0.40 -30.84 4.94
CA VAL A 291 -1.77 -31.36 5.05
C VAL A 291 -2.76 -30.20 5.03
N THR A 292 -3.76 -30.25 4.16
CA THR A 292 -4.85 -29.26 4.15
C THR A 292 -5.80 -29.53 5.32
N ILE A 293 -5.97 -28.57 6.23
CA ILE A 293 -6.72 -28.74 7.49
C ILE A 293 -8.19 -29.07 7.22
N ALA A 294 -8.81 -28.43 6.24
CA ALA A 294 -10.23 -28.60 5.92
C ALA A 294 -10.58 -30.03 5.45
N THR A 295 -9.63 -30.78 4.90
CA THR A 295 -9.86 -32.12 4.33
C THR A 295 -9.05 -33.22 5.04
N ALA A 296 -8.37 -32.87 6.14
CA ALA A 296 -7.53 -33.80 6.89
C ALA A 296 -8.37 -34.94 7.52
N ARG A 297 -8.12 -36.17 7.08
CA ARG A 297 -8.80 -37.37 7.60
C ARG A 297 -8.16 -37.92 8.88
N HIS A 298 -6.92 -37.55 9.16
CA HIS A 298 -6.16 -38.05 10.30
C HIS A 298 -5.76 -36.89 11.19
N VAL A 299 -6.47 -36.76 12.31
CA VAL A 299 -6.34 -35.66 13.28
C VAL A 299 -6.17 -36.27 14.67
N GLY A 300 -5.31 -35.67 15.50
CA GLY A 300 -5.07 -36.06 16.89
C GLY A 300 -4.91 -34.83 17.77
N THR A 301 -5.11 -34.98 19.07
CA THR A 301 -4.98 -33.88 20.05
C THR A 301 -3.93 -34.27 21.08
N TRP A 302 -2.98 -33.38 21.33
CA TRP A 302 -1.95 -33.55 22.34
C TRP A 302 -1.58 -32.18 22.94
N ASP A 303 -1.44 -32.13 24.27
CA ASP A 303 -1.16 -30.91 25.05
C ASP A 303 -2.10 -29.74 24.72
N GLY A 304 -3.40 -30.03 24.60
CA GLY A 304 -4.43 -29.03 24.27
C GLY A 304 -4.40 -28.51 22.82
N ARG A 305 -3.46 -28.98 21.98
CA ARG A 305 -3.32 -28.58 20.57
C ARG A 305 -3.78 -29.69 19.62
N THR A 306 -4.47 -29.30 18.55
CA THR A 306 -4.86 -30.21 17.45
C THR A 306 -3.72 -30.33 16.43
N TRP A 307 -3.38 -31.56 16.09
CA TRP A 307 -2.34 -31.95 15.14
C TRP A 307 -2.95 -32.70 13.95
N TYR A 308 -2.39 -32.48 12.75
CA TYR A 308 -2.90 -33.01 11.49
C TYR A 308 -1.84 -33.90 10.83
N PHE A 309 -2.26 -35.05 10.32
CA PHE A 309 -1.36 -36.09 9.82
C PHE A 309 -1.71 -36.51 8.40
N CYS A 310 -0.70 -36.84 7.60
CA CYS A 310 -0.88 -37.24 6.20
C CYS A 310 -1.49 -38.65 6.08
N ASN A 311 -1.32 -39.50 7.09
CA ASN A 311 -1.79 -40.88 7.12
C ASN A 311 -1.97 -41.39 8.57
N PRO A 312 -2.69 -42.51 8.81
CA PRO A 312 -2.97 -42.99 10.17
C PRO A 312 -1.71 -43.45 10.90
N ARG A 313 -0.67 -43.94 10.20
CA ARG A 313 0.59 -44.37 10.84
C ARG A 313 1.36 -43.19 11.44
N CYS A 314 1.33 -42.02 10.80
CA CYS A 314 1.98 -40.82 11.34
C CYS A 314 1.24 -40.33 12.60
N LYS A 315 -0.10 -40.37 12.59
CA LYS A 315 -0.91 -40.10 13.78
C LYS A 315 -0.55 -41.05 14.93
N ASP A 316 -0.53 -42.35 14.68
CA ASP A 316 -0.29 -43.35 15.73
C ASP A 316 1.12 -43.24 16.31
N LYS A 317 2.14 -43.02 15.45
CA LYS A 317 3.52 -42.77 15.87
C LYS A 317 3.65 -41.52 16.74
N PHE A 318 3.00 -40.43 16.31
CA PHE A 318 3.04 -39.18 17.07
C PHE A 318 2.36 -39.34 18.43
N LEU A 319 1.17 -39.92 18.50
CA LEU A 319 0.45 -40.08 19.77
C LEU A 319 1.12 -41.07 20.74
N ALA A 320 1.92 -42.01 20.23
CA ALA A 320 2.70 -42.94 21.04
C ALA A 320 3.90 -42.28 21.74
N ASP A 321 4.58 -41.34 21.08
CA ASP A 321 5.72 -40.60 21.63
C ASP A 321 5.83 -39.18 21.01
N PRO A 322 5.00 -38.22 21.48
CA PRO A 322 4.95 -36.88 20.88
C PRO A 322 6.24 -36.08 21.07
N GLY A 323 6.91 -36.23 22.23
CA GLY A 323 8.11 -35.47 22.58
C GLY A 323 9.23 -35.64 21.55
N ARG A 324 9.39 -36.85 21.01
CA ARG A 324 10.38 -37.18 19.98
C ARG A 324 10.25 -36.36 18.69
N TYR A 325 9.04 -35.93 18.33
CA TYR A 325 8.77 -35.24 17.06
C TYR A 325 8.63 -33.72 17.22
N LEU A 326 8.67 -33.22 18.45
CA LEU A 326 8.45 -31.81 18.78
C LEU A 326 9.72 -31.10 19.24
N GLU A 327 10.80 -31.82 19.51
CA GLU A 327 12.11 -31.23 19.74
C GLU A 327 12.74 -30.75 18.42
N PRO A 328 13.33 -29.54 18.37
CA PRO A 328 14.14 -29.13 17.22
C PRO A 328 15.36 -30.06 17.10
N PRO A 329 15.86 -30.33 15.89
CA PRO A 329 17.03 -31.19 15.71
C PRO A 329 18.20 -30.64 16.53
N SER A 330 18.71 -31.46 17.44
CA SER A 330 19.93 -31.14 18.19
C SER A 330 21.05 -30.86 17.20
N ALA A 331 21.70 -29.70 17.34
CA ALA A 331 22.88 -29.36 16.59
C ALA A 331 23.95 -30.45 16.83
N GLY A 332 24.14 -31.30 15.82
CA GLY A 332 25.06 -32.41 15.86
C GLY A 332 26.49 -31.93 16.13
N ALA A 333 27.11 -32.56 17.12
CA ALA A 333 28.49 -32.41 17.50
C ALA A 333 29.44 -32.60 16.30
N ALA A 334 30.39 -31.68 16.17
CA ALA A 334 31.55 -31.83 15.33
C ALA A 334 32.32 -33.12 15.69
N ARG A 335 32.56 -33.96 14.70
CA ARG A 335 33.74 -34.83 14.58
C ARG A 335 34.13 -34.91 13.11
#